data_AF-A0A139D1W9-F1
#
_entry.id   AF-A0A139D1W9-F1
#
_cell.length_a   1.000
_cell.length_b   1.000
_cell.length_c   1.000
_cell.angle_alpha   90.00
_cell.angle_beta   90.00
_cell.angle_gamma   90.00
#
_symmetry.space_group_name_H-M   'P 1'
#
loop_
_entity.id
_entity.type
_entity.pdbx_description
1 polymer ?
#
loop_
_entity_poly.entity_id
_entity_poly.type
_entity_poly.pdbx_seq_one_letter_code
_entity_poly.pdbx_strand_id
1 'polypeptide(L)'
;MRLPSPWGGIFGKLRKFSTYESETKDFSMIRKCLFPVAGYGTRFLPATKAMPKEILPIVNKPLVQYGVEEAAEAGIHEFGFVTGRGKRALEDHFDISYELEHQIAGSGKEDLLTSIRELINNNSFAFTRQNEMKGLGHAILTG
;
A
#
# COMPACT_ATOMS: atom_id res chain seq x y z
N MET A 1 55.32 -10.22 -52.66
CA MET A 1 55.06 -9.97 -51.22
C MET A 1 54.03 -8.86 -51.14
N ARG A 2 52.86 -8.93 -50.48
CA ARG A 2 52.26 -9.82 -49.47
C ARG A 2 50.82 -10.19 -49.87
N LEU A 3 50.35 -11.29 -49.27
CA LEU A 3 49.09 -12.03 -49.50
C LEU A 3 47.80 -11.23 -49.22
N PRO A 4 46.63 -11.63 -49.78
CA PRO A 4 45.34 -11.16 -49.30
C PRO A 4 45.04 -11.73 -47.90
N SER A 5 44.63 -10.87 -46.97
CA SER A 5 44.26 -11.23 -45.60
C SER A 5 42.86 -11.88 -45.53
N PRO A 6 42.66 -13.00 -44.79
CA PRO A 6 41.42 -13.78 -44.80
C PRO A 6 40.31 -13.29 -43.82
N TRP A 7 40.35 -12.04 -43.37
CA TRP A 7 39.51 -11.56 -42.25
C TRP A 7 38.41 -10.56 -42.64
N GLY A 8 37.75 -10.77 -43.78
CA GLY A 8 36.64 -9.92 -44.26
C GLY A 8 35.23 -10.30 -43.79
N GLY A 9 35.08 -11.19 -42.80
CA GLY A 9 33.80 -11.91 -42.58
C GLY A 9 33.18 -11.89 -41.18
N ILE A 10 33.76 -11.23 -40.17
CA ILE A 10 33.29 -11.40 -38.77
C ILE A 10 32.70 -10.12 -38.14
N PHE A 11 32.87 -8.94 -38.75
CA PHE A 11 32.31 -7.67 -38.24
C PHE A 11 30.94 -7.29 -38.83
N GLY A 12 30.18 -8.26 -39.37
CA GLY A 12 28.84 -8.04 -39.94
C GLY A 12 27.68 -8.40 -39.01
N LYS A 13 27.92 -8.93 -37.81
CA LYS A 13 26.87 -9.53 -36.96
C LYS A 13 26.72 -8.92 -35.57
N LEU A 14 26.97 -7.61 -35.44
CA LEU A 14 26.80 -6.84 -34.19
C LEU A 14 26.01 -5.53 -34.39
N ARG A 15 25.07 -5.51 -35.34
CA ARG A 15 24.04 -4.46 -35.46
C ARG A 15 22.70 -5.03 -35.89
N LYS A 16 22.09 -5.85 -35.03
CA LYS A 16 20.65 -6.09 -34.97
C LYS A 16 20.26 -6.39 -33.52
N PHE A 17 20.54 -5.45 -32.63
CA PHE A 17 19.86 -5.31 -31.35
C PHE A 17 19.24 -3.91 -31.32
N SER A 18 18.39 -3.65 -32.30
CA SER A 18 17.47 -2.52 -32.29
C SER A 18 16.11 -3.13 -32.62
N THR A 19 15.12 -2.74 -31.84
CA THR A 19 13.70 -3.15 -31.88
C THR A 19 13.42 -4.61 -31.50
N TYR A 20 13.71 -4.97 -30.25
CA TYR A 20 12.67 -5.66 -29.48
C TYR A 20 11.84 -4.54 -28.86
N GLU A 21 10.83 -4.11 -29.60
CA GLU A 21 9.72 -3.36 -29.04
C GLU A 21 9.07 -4.34 -28.05
N SER A 22 9.41 -4.20 -26.78
CA SER A 22 8.73 -4.91 -25.72
C SER A 22 7.27 -4.47 -25.83
N GLU A 23 6.41 -5.37 -26.30
CA GLU A 23 5.03 -5.40 -25.87
C GLU A 23 5.06 -5.51 -24.34
N THR A 24 5.27 -4.38 -23.66
CA THR A 24 4.76 -4.18 -22.31
C THR A 24 3.29 -4.39 -22.48
N LYS A 25 2.85 -5.64 -22.26
CA LYS A 25 1.49 -5.94 -21.85
C LYS A 25 1.15 -4.83 -20.88
N ASP A 26 0.15 -4.05 -21.26
CA ASP A 26 -0.47 -3.04 -20.41
C ASP A 26 -1.06 -3.85 -19.25
N PHE A 27 -0.20 -4.21 -18.27
CA PHE A 27 -0.63 -4.54 -16.93
C PHE A 27 -1.41 -3.30 -16.56
N SER A 28 -2.74 -3.38 -16.65
CA SER A 28 -3.60 -2.28 -16.26
C SER A 28 -3.01 -1.76 -14.96
N MET A 29 -2.49 -0.53 -14.99
CA MET A 29 -1.72 0.06 -13.91
C MET A 29 -2.33 -0.37 -12.58
N ILE A 30 -1.59 -1.06 -11.71
CA ILE A 30 -2.15 -1.62 -10.48
C ILE A 30 -2.69 -0.44 -9.67
N ARG A 31 -4.02 -0.31 -9.58
CA ARG A 31 -4.68 0.84 -8.94
C ARG A 31 -5.15 0.59 -7.52
N LYS A 32 -5.25 -0.69 -7.14
CA LYS A 32 -5.87 -1.12 -5.88
C LYS A 32 -4.90 -1.90 -5.00
N CYS A 33 -4.91 -1.63 -3.71
CA CYS A 33 -4.20 -2.41 -2.69
C CYS A 33 -5.19 -2.91 -1.63
N LEU A 34 -5.05 -4.17 -1.23
CA LEU A 34 -5.91 -4.83 -0.26
C LEU A 34 -5.13 -5.18 1.00
N PHE A 35 -5.60 -4.69 2.16
CA PHE A 35 -5.03 -4.92 3.48
C PHE A 35 -5.86 -5.95 4.27
N PRO A 36 -5.37 -7.19 4.43
CA PRO A 36 -6.01 -8.18 5.28
C PRO A 36 -5.68 -7.93 6.76
N VAL A 37 -6.60 -7.30 7.49
CA VAL A 37 -6.43 -6.81 8.88
C VAL A 37 -7.39 -7.45 9.89
N ALA A 38 -7.94 -8.62 9.56
CA ALA A 38 -8.92 -9.33 10.40
C ALA A 38 -8.31 -10.09 11.61
N GLY A 39 -6.98 -10.18 11.72
CA GLY A 39 -6.32 -10.98 12.74
C GLY A 39 -6.34 -10.36 14.15
N TYR A 40 -6.42 -11.20 15.19
CA TYR A 40 -6.41 -10.76 16.60
C TYR A 40 -5.06 -10.26 17.12
N GLY A 41 -3.95 -10.54 16.42
CA GLY A 41 -2.63 -10.08 16.85
C GLY A 41 -2.14 -10.68 18.17
N THR A 42 -2.39 -11.97 18.39
CA THR A 42 -2.03 -12.68 19.64
C THR A 42 -0.55 -12.64 19.99
N ARG A 43 0.33 -12.46 18.99
CA ARG A 43 1.78 -12.29 19.17
C ARG A 43 2.17 -11.00 19.90
N PHE A 44 1.26 -10.03 19.96
CA PHE A 44 1.47 -8.72 20.58
C PHE A 44 0.61 -8.54 21.84
N LEU A 45 0.11 -9.63 22.42
CA LEU A 45 -0.53 -9.57 23.73
C LEU A 45 0.50 -9.15 24.80
N PRO A 46 0.10 -8.35 25.81
CA PRO A 46 -1.29 -7.95 26.11
C PRO A 46 -1.79 -6.71 25.36
N ALA A 47 -0.93 -6.00 24.62
CA ALA A 47 -1.29 -4.73 23.96
C ALA A 47 -2.49 -4.88 23.01
N THR A 48 -2.55 -6.00 22.28
CA THR A 48 -3.60 -6.27 21.31
C THR A 48 -4.93 -6.73 21.89
N LYS A 49 -5.06 -6.81 23.22
CA LYS A 49 -6.32 -7.15 23.88
C LYS A 49 -7.42 -6.12 23.61
N ALA A 50 -7.05 -4.84 23.50
CA ALA A 50 -7.98 -3.73 23.29
C ALA A 50 -7.67 -2.88 22.05
N MET A 51 -6.42 -2.87 21.58
CA MET A 51 -5.99 -2.10 20.42
C MET A 51 -5.66 -3.03 19.25
N PRO A 52 -6.18 -2.81 18.03
CA PRO A 52 -5.76 -3.58 16.86
C PRO A 52 -4.24 -3.55 16.67
N LYS A 53 -3.62 -4.67 16.27
CA LYS A 53 -2.17 -4.71 16.01
C LYS A 53 -1.73 -3.69 14.95
N GLU A 54 -2.63 -3.37 14.02
CA GLU A 54 -2.44 -2.43 12.93
C GLU A 54 -2.45 -0.97 13.39
N ILE A 55 -3.06 -0.70 14.55
CA ILE A 55 -3.12 0.63 15.17
C ILE A 55 -2.00 0.84 16.20
N LEU A 56 -1.20 -0.19 16.49
CA LEU A 56 -0.03 -0.03 17.36
C LEU A 56 0.88 1.08 16.80
N PRO A 57 1.20 2.12 17.59
CA PRO A 57 2.00 3.24 17.11
C PRO A 57 3.47 2.82 16.99
N ILE A 58 4.08 3.19 15.87
CA ILE A 58 5.53 3.29 15.75
C ILE A 58 5.88 4.76 15.87
N VAL A 59 6.48 5.14 17.00
CA VAL A 59 6.68 6.52 17.44
C VAL A 59 5.32 7.23 17.61
N ASN A 60 4.85 7.97 16.61
CA ASN A 60 3.64 8.80 16.65
C ASN A 60 2.61 8.43 15.57
N LYS A 61 2.88 7.40 14.76
CA LYS A 61 2.05 7.01 13.61
C LYS A 61 1.63 5.54 13.73
N PRO A 62 0.36 5.18 13.48
CA PRO A 62 -0.07 3.78 13.43
C PRO A 62 0.66 2.97 12.37
N LEU A 63 0.94 1.70 12.67
CA LEU A 63 1.60 0.77 11.75
C LEU A 63 0.94 0.73 10.36
N VAL A 64 -0.40 0.71 10.31
CA VAL A 64 -1.16 0.65 9.05
C VAL A 64 -0.94 1.86 8.14
N GLN A 65 -0.74 3.04 8.73
CA GLN A 65 -0.57 4.27 7.94
C GLN A 65 0.72 4.22 7.12
N TYR A 66 1.80 3.65 7.65
CA TYR A 66 3.03 3.45 6.88
C TYR A 66 2.82 2.60 5.63
N GLY A 67 2.04 1.52 5.74
CA GLY A 67 1.74 0.66 4.58
C GLY A 67 0.86 1.35 3.53
N VAL A 68 -0.04 2.23 3.97
CA VAL A 68 -0.87 3.04 3.06
C VAL A 68 -0.02 4.12 2.37
N GLU A 69 0.87 4.79 3.09
CA GLU A 69 1.80 5.77 2.53
C GLU A 69 2.72 5.13 1.49
N GLU A 70 3.32 3.99 1.80
CA GLU A 70 4.17 3.24 0.87
C GLU A 70 3.42 2.87 -0.43
N ALA A 71 2.18 2.41 -0.30
CA ALA A 71 1.37 2.07 -1.46
C ALA A 71 0.93 3.32 -2.26
N ALA A 72 0.64 4.43 -1.58
CA ALA A 72 0.33 5.71 -2.23
C ALA A 72 1.53 6.27 -2.99
N GLU A 73 2.74 6.20 -2.42
CA GLU A 73 4.00 6.56 -3.07
C GLU A 73 4.28 5.70 -4.31
N ALA A 74 3.80 4.45 -4.32
CA ALA A 74 3.86 3.55 -5.48
C ALA A 74 2.78 3.83 -6.55
N GLY A 75 1.93 4.85 -6.37
CA GLY A 75 0.89 5.25 -7.32
C GLY A 75 -0.43 4.48 -7.18
N ILE A 76 -0.66 3.82 -6.04
CA ILE A 76 -1.91 3.13 -5.72
C ILE A 76 -2.79 4.07 -4.89
N HIS A 77 -4.01 4.34 -5.36
CA HIS A 77 -4.91 5.31 -4.71
C HIS A 77 -6.24 4.73 -4.24
N GLU A 78 -6.47 3.43 -4.47
CA GLU A 78 -7.65 2.71 -3.98
C GLU A 78 -7.24 1.66 -2.95
N PHE A 79 -7.70 1.81 -1.71
CA PHE A 79 -7.35 0.96 -0.59
C PHE A 79 -8.56 0.18 -0.08
N GLY A 80 -8.48 -1.14 -0.12
CA GLY A 80 -9.45 -2.03 0.50
C GLY A 80 -8.91 -2.59 1.81
N PHE A 81 -9.73 -2.64 2.85
CA PHE A 81 -9.40 -3.24 4.15
C PHE A 81 -10.35 -4.38 4.44
N VAL A 82 -9.80 -5.57 4.65
CA VAL A 82 -10.57 -6.73 5.09
C VAL A 82 -10.45 -6.83 6.61
N THR A 83 -11.48 -6.35 7.31
CA THR A 83 -11.49 -6.19 8.76
C THR A 83 -12.18 -7.35 9.47
N GLY A 84 -11.88 -7.50 10.76
CA GLY A 84 -12.52 -8.47 11.66
C GLY A 84 -13.26 -7.77 12.80
N ARG A 85 -13.61 -8.53 13.85
CA ARG A 85 -14.21 -7.95 15.05
C ARG A 85 -13.20 -7.06 15.79
N GLY A 86 -13.68 -5.94 16.36
CA GLY A 86 -12.86 -5.05 17.19
C GLY A 86 -11.88 -4.16 16.41
N LYS A 87 -12.13 -3.91 15.11
CA LYS A 87 -11.27 -3.10 14.24
C LYS A 87 -11.78 -1.69 13.97
N ARG A 88 -12.72 -1.19 14.79
CA ARG A 88 -13.30 0.15 14.61
C ARG A 88 -12.25 1.27 14.62
N ALA A 89 -11.27 1.19 15.53
CA ALA A 89 -10.17 2.17 15.58
C ALA A 89 -9.33 2.26 14.28
N LEU A 90 -9.38 1.22 13.44
CA LEU A 90 -8.74 1.25 12.12
C LEU A 90 -9.60 1.96 11.07
N GLU A 91 -10.92 1.78 11.12
CA GLU A 91 -11.87 2.54 10.30
C GLU A 91 -11.80 4.03 10.68
N ASP A 92 -11.88 4.34 11.98
CA ASP A 92 -11.86 5.71 12.50
C ASP A 92 -10.55 6.47 12.19
N HIS A 93 -9.41 5.77 12.01
CA HIS A 93 -8.11 6.41 11.72
C HIS A 93 -8.03 6.98 10.29
N PHE A 94 -8.74 6.36 9.35
CA PHE A 94 -8.82 6.81 7.95
C PHE A 94 -10.14 7.52 7.65
N ASP A 95 -10.86 7.96 8.69
CA ASP A 95 -12.08 8.76 8.61
C ASP A 95 -11.86 10.14 9.23
N ILE A 96 -12.75 11.08 8.92
CA ILE A 96 -12.68 12.46 9.41
C ILE A 96 -13.24 12.52 10.83
N SER A 97 -12.40 12.88 11.79
CA SER A 97 -12.81 13.10 13.18
C SER A 97 -13.24 14.56 13.41
N TYR A 98 -14.48 14.89 13.07
CA TYR A 98 -14.98 16.28 13.12
C TYR A 98 -14.78 16.94 14.49
N GLU A 99 -15.05 16.21 15.58
CA GLU A 99 -14.89 16.74 16.94
C GLU A 99 -13.44 17.10 17.26
N LEU A 100 -12.49 16.21 16.93
CA LEU A 100 -11.06 16.44 17.17
C LEU A 100 -10.55 17.59 16.30
N GLU A 101 -10.89 17.59 15.01
CA GLU A 101 -10.45 18.62 14.07
C GLU A 101 -10.98 20.00 14.45
N HIS A 102 -12.24 20.09 14.88
CA HIS A 102 -12.81 21.33 15.37
C HIS A 102 -12.10 21.84 16.63
N GLN A 103 -11.73 20.95 17.55
CA GLN A 103 -11.04 21.34 18.79
C GLN A 103 -9.62 21.87 18.58
N ILE A 104 -8.92 21.38 17.57
CA ILE A 104 -7.53 21.81 17.30
C ILE A 104 -7.43 22.90 16.24
N ALA A 105 -8.54 23.27 15.59
CA ALA A 105 -8.60 24.28 14.56
C ALA A 105 -8.02 25.62 15.05
N GLY A 106 -7.13 26.23 14.25
CA GLY A 106 -6.42 27.47 14.57
C GLY A 106 -5.30 27.32 15.61
N SER A 107 -4.98 26.10 16.06
CA SER A 107 -3.86 25.84 16.96
C SER A 107 -2.62 25.34 16.21
N GLY A 108 -1.43 25.46 16.82
CA GLY A 108 -0.20 24.87 16.27
C GLY A 108 -0.17 23.34 16.22
N LYS A 109 -1.27 22.66 16.55
CA LYS A 109 -1.41 21.20 16.45
C LYS A 109 -2.02 20.74 15.12
N GLU A 110 -2.52 21.66 14.30
CA GLU A 110 -3.09 21.32 12.99
C GLU A 110 -2.11 20.58 12.09
N ASP A 111 -0.83 20.99 12.12
CA ASP A 111 0.22 20.38 11.33
C ASP A 111 0.43 18.89 11.64
N LEU A 112 0.02 18.44 12.84
CA LEU A 112 0.09 17.02 13.23
C LEU A 112 -0.88 16.14 12.45
N LEU A 113 -1.94 16.71 11.86
CA LEU A 113 -2.93 15.98 11.05
C LEU A 113 -2.69 16.11 9.54
N THR A 114 -1.73 16.92 9.08
CA THR A 114 -1.51 17.16 7.64
C THR A 114 -1.32 15.87 6.86
N SER A 115 -0.46 14.98 7.33
CA SER A 115 -0.17 13.70 6.66
C SER A 115 -1.41 12.80 6.52
N ILE A 116 -2.24 12.67 7.56
CA ILE A 116 -3.43 11.82 7.49
C ILE A 116 -4.55 12.48 6.66
N ARG A 117 -4.70 13.82 6.74
CA ARG A 117 -5.63 14.59 5.91
C ARG A 117 -5.30 14.44 4.42
N GLU A 118 -4.02 14.52 4.05
CA GLU A 118 -3.57 14.31 2.67
C GLU A 118 -3.88 12.90 2.17
N LEU A 119 -3.68 11.88 3.00
CA LEU A 119 -4.05 10.51 2.64
C LEU A 119 -5.55 10.36 2.41
N ILE A 120 -6.38 10.89 3.31
CA ILE A 120 -7.85 10.79 3.20
C ILE A 120 -8.36 11.55 1.97
N ASN A 121 -7.83 12.75 1.70
CA ASN A 121 -8.31 13.59 0.60
C ASN A 121 -7.89 13.09 -0.79
N ASN A 122 -6.74 12.42 -0.90
CA ASN A 122 -6.17 12.02 -2.18
C ASN A 122 -6.43 10.56 -2.55
N ASN A 123 -7.05 9.76 -1.67
CA ASN A 123 -7.22 8.33 -1.87
C ASN A 123 -8.63 7.86 -1.50
N SER A 124 -9.02 6.70 -2.02
CA SER A 124 -10.30 6.05 -1.71
C SER A 124 -10.10 4.88 -0.77
N PHE A 125 -10.92 4.82 0.29
CA PHE A 125 -10.87 3.77 1.31
C PHE A 125 -12.18 2.98 1.31
N ALA A 126 -12.08 1.65 1.26
CA ALA A 126 -13.20 0.73 1.37
C ALA A 126 -12.94 -0.30 2.47
N PHE A 127 -13.95 -0.62 3.26
CA PHE A 127 -13.85 -1.56 4.38
C PHE A 127 -14.86 -2.69 4.22
N THR A 128 -14.37 -3.92 4.18
CA THR A 128 -15.18 -5.14 4.09
C THR A 128 -14.93 -6.03 5.29
N ARG A 129 -15.97 -6.65 5.84
CA ARG A 129 -15.83 -7.54 6.99
C ARG A 129 -15.61 -8.99 6.59
N GLN A 130 -14.55 -9.59 7.12
CA GLN A 130 -14.35 -11.02 7.13
C GLN A 130 -15.15 -11.64 8.29
N ASN A 131 -16.29 -12.26 7.95
CA ASN A 131 -17.20 -12.86 8.93
C ASN A 131 -16.59 -14.07 9.66
N GLU A 132 -15.72 -14.82 8.98
CA GLU A 132 -15.10 -16.04 9.50
C GLU A 132 -13.58 -16.03 9.32
N MET A 133 -12.84 -16.41 10.37
CA MET A 133 -11.37 -16.42 10.37
C MET A 133 -10.80 -17.67 9.68
N LYS A 134 -11.07 -17.79 8.38
CA LYS A 134 -10.59 -18.89 7.52
C LYS A 134 -9.20 -18.63 6.91
N GLY A 135 -8.42 -17.73 7.52
CA GLY A 135 -7.06 -17.40 7.10
C GLY A 135 -6.97 -16.37 5.97
N LEU A 136 -5.74 -16.18 5.46
CA LEU A 136 -5.39 -15.14 4.51
C LEU A 136 -6.06 -15.32 3.15
N GLY A 137 -6.09 -16.54 2.59
CA GLY A 137 -6.72 -16.78 1.29
C GLY A 137 -8.21 -16.43 1.28
N HIS A 138 -8.92 -16.71 2.37
CA HIS A 138 -10.31 -16.28 2.52
C HIS A 138 -10.42 -14.76 2.58
N ALA A 139 -9.51 -14.07 3.26
CA ALA A 139 -9.52 -12.61 3.32
C ALA A 139 -9.42 -12.00 1.91
N ILE A 140 -8.49 -12.51 1.09
CA ILE A 140 -8.35 -12.08 -0.32
C ILE A 140 -9.61 -12.38 -1.15
N LEU A 141 -10.27 -13.51 -0.93
CA LEU A 141 -11.50 -13.87 -1.64
C LEU A 141 -12.68 -12.94 -1.31
N THR A 142 -12.77 -12.46 -0.06
CA THR A 142 -13.84 -11.57 0.40
C THR A 142 -13.60 -10.08 0.10
N GLY A 143 -12.36 -9.71 -0.16
CA GLY A 143 -11.92 -8.31 -0.29
C GLY A 143 -12.15 -7.69 -1.65
#